data_AF-A0A357F6W7-F1
#
_entry.id   AF-A0A357F6W7-F1
#
_cell.length_a   1.000
_cell.length_b   1.000
_cell.length_c   1.000
_cell.angle_alpha   90.00
_cell.angle_beta   90.00
_cell.angle_gamma   90.00
#
_symmetry.space_group_name_H-M   'P 1'
#
loop_
_entity.id
_entity.type
_entity.pdbx_description
1 polymer ?
#
loop_
_entity_poly.entity_id
_entity_poly.type
_entity_poly.pdbx_seq_one_letter_code
_entity_poly.pdbx_strand_id
1 'polypeptide(L)'
;MICSARFFRSFVLANKKLTDSDLKLLLGKQESLLKRLLDFSQRQFAETDPIALDGLLLQKDRCFEEMQKVDSLLEKWYTQFDRDLKPDEQILEQTLQDLLEKILLSEQDFEKVVGREKKAVS
;
A
#
# COMPACT_ATOMS: atom_id res chain seq x y z
N MET A 1 3.95 -15.08 -19.52
CA MET A 1 5.14 -14.69 -18.72
C MET A 1 5.43 -13.19 -18.94
N ILE A 2 4.55 -12.31 -18.44
CA ILE A 2 4.64 -10.84 -18.61
C ILE A 2 4.45 -10.22 -17.22
N CYS A 3 5.39 -10.48 -16.30
CA CYS A 3 5.36 -9.85 -14.96
C CYS A 3 6.70 -9.28 -14.51
N SER A 4 7.80 -9.50 -15.24
CA SER A 4 9.13 -9.10 -14.74
C SER A 4 9.55 -7.67 -15.10
N ALA A 5 8.97 -7.08 -16.17
CA ALA A 5 9.36 -5.74 -16.62
C ALA A 5 8.87 -4.60 -15.69
N ARG A 6 7.75 -4.77 -14.98
CA ARG A 6 7.24 -3.77 -14.02
C ARG A 6 8.09 -3.70 -12.75
N PHE A 7 8.52 -4.85 -12.24
CA PHE A 7 9.34 -4.92 -11.03
C PHE A 7 10.78 -4.40 -11.27
N PHE A 8 11.34 -4.61 -12.46
CA PHE A 8 12.66 -4.08 -12.80
C PHE A 8 12.71 -2.54 -12.87
N ARG A 9 11.62 -1.86 -13.25
CA ARG A 9 11.60 -0.39 -13.30
C ARG A 9 11.64 0.25 -11.91
N SER A 10 11.03 -0.38 -10.91
CA SER A 10 10.97 0.15 -9.54
C SER A 10 12.36 0.30 -8.91
N PHE A 11 13.25 -0.68 -9.14
CA PHE A 11 14.61 -0.67 -8.57
C PHE A 11 15.54 0.29 -9.31
N VAL A 12 15.33 0.50 -10.61
CA VAL A 12 16.11 1.43 -11.44
C VAL A 12 15.84 2.90 -11.06
N LEU A 13 14.63 3.21 -10.58
CA LEU A 13 14.25 4.58 -10.17
C LEU A 13 14.97 5.07 -8.90
N ALA A 14 15.44 4.17 -8.03
CA ALA A 14 16.16 4.57 -6.82
C ALA A 14 17.56 5.16 -7.11
N ASN A 15 18.15 4.87 -8.28
CA ASN A 15 19.50 5.31 -8.68
C ASN A 15 19.53 6.16 -9.96
N LYS A 16 18.42 6.31 -10.69
CA LYS A 16 18.31 7.24 -11.83
C LYS A 16 17.56 8.51 -11.41
N LYS A 17 17.95 9.64 -12.02
CA LYS A 17 17.23 10.91 -11.91
C LYS A 17 15.76 10.68 -12.26
N LEU A 18 14.85 11.02 -11.34
CA LEU A 18 13.42 10.92 -11.57
C LEU A 18 13.03 11.80 -12.77
N THR A 19 12.06 11.33 -13.54
CA THR A 19 11.50 12.05 -14.68
C THR A 19 10.04 12.39 -14.41
N ASP A 20 9.51 13.38 -15.14
CA ASP A 20 8.11 13.80 -15.01
C ASP A 20 7.12 12.63 -15.20
N SER A 21 7.44 11.70 -16.08
CA SER A 21 6.58 10.56 -16.40
C SER A 21 6.61 9.44 -15.35
N ASP A 22 7.50 9.53 -14.35
CA ASP A 22 7.61 8.54 -13.29
C ASP A 22 6.52 8.67 -12.23
N LEU A 23 5.88 9.84 -12.09
CA LEU A 23 4.79 10.06 -11.12
C LEU A 23 3.69 9.01 -11.26
N LYS A 24 3.16 8.82 -12.47
CA LYS A 24 2.12 7.82 -12.74
C LYS A 24 2.55 6.40 -12.37
N LEU A 25 3.83 6.07 -12.56
CA LEU A 25 4.36 4.76 -12.19
C LEU A 25 4.46 4.59 -10.67
N LEU A 26 4.86 5.65 -9.96
CA LEU A 26 4.92 5.67 -8.49
C LEU A 26 3.52 5.55 -7.90
N LEU A 27 2.56 6.36 -8.35
CA LEU A 27 1.15 6.29 -7.92
C LEU A 27 0.54 4.90 -8.20
N GLY A 28 0.78 4.33 -9.39
CA GLY A 28 0.30 2.98 -9.71
C GLY A 28 0.97 1.88 -8.87
N LYS A 29 2.23 2.06 -8.45
CA LYS A 29 2.90 1.14 -7.52
C LYS A 29 2.30 1.27 -6.11
N GLN A 30 2.04 2.49 -5.66
CA GLN A 30 1.37 2.76 -4.38
C GLN A 30 -0.03 2.11 -4.35
N GLU A 31 -0.80 2.24 -5.42
CA GLU A 31 -2.13 1.63 -5.56
C GLU A 31 -2.06 0.10 -5.44
N SER A 32 -1.09 -0.53 -6.11
CA SER A 32 -0.89 -1.97 -6.02
C SER A 32 -0.50 -2.44 -4.61
N LEU A 33 0.24 -1.62 -3.85
CA LEU A 33 0.61 -1.94 -2.48
C LEU A 33 -0.60 -1.78 -1.55
N LEU A 34 -1.39 -0.72 -1.70
CA LEU A 34 -2.62 -0.53 -0.91
C LEU A 34 -3.65 -1.63 -1.16
N LYS A 35 -3.83 -2.08 -2.40
CA LYS A 35 -4.71 -3.23 -2.70
C LYS A 35 -4.25 -4.51 -1.98
N ARG A 36 -2.93 -4.75 -1.92
CA ARG A 36 -2.37 -5.88 -1.16
C ARG A 36 -2.59 -5.72 0.34
N LEU A 37 -2.39 -4.52 0.86
CA LEU A 37 -2.61 -4.23 2.28
C LEU A 37 -4.07 -4.47 2.65
N LEU A 38 -5.02 -3.99 1.84
CA LEU A 38 -6.45 -4.24 2.03
C LEU A 38 -6.80 -5.73 2.03
N ASP A 39 -6.23 -6.51 1.11
CA ASP A 39 -6.40 -7.96 1.08
C ASP A 39 -5.89 -8.62 2.39
N PHE A 40 -4.75 -8.19 2.91
CA PHE A 40 -4.27 -8.66 4.22
C PHE A 40 -5.19 -8.24 5.36
N SER A 41 -5.65 -6.97 5.39
CA SER A 41 -6.59 -6.43 6.38
C SER A 41 -7.93 -7.14 6.39
N GLN A 42 -8.33 -7.77 5.28
CA GLN A 42 -9.56 -8.56 5.20
C GLN A 42 -9.33 -10.03 5.57
N ARG A 43 -8.18 -10.60 5.22
CA ARG A 43 -7.84 -12.00 5.53
C ARG A 43 -7.69 -12.27 7.02
N GLN A 44 -7.24 -11.28 7.80
CA GLN A 44 -7.09 -11.42 9.26
C GLN A 44 -8.40 -11.79 9.97
N PHE A 45 -9.57 -11.46 9.40
CA PHE A 45 -10.87 -11.87 9.97
C PHE A 45 -11.18 -13.36 9.84
N ALA A 46 -10.61 -14.02 8.83
CA ALA A 46 -10.83 -15.45 8.61
C ALA A 46 -9.74 -16.31 9.25
N GLU A 47 -8.64 -15.69 9.68
CA GLU A 47 -7.49 -16.39 10.21
C GLU A 47 -7.67 -16.66 11.71
N THR A 48 -7.67 -17.95 12.06
CA THR A 48 -7.86 -18.41 13.44
C THR A 48 -6.63 -19.15 13.97
N ASP A 49 -5.70 -19.50 13.07
CA ASP A 49 -4.40 -20.06 13.45
C ASP A 49 -3.42 -18.94 13.78
N PRO A 50 -2.89 -18.88 15.03
CA PRO A 50 -1.90 -17.89 15.42
C PRO A 50 -0.64 -17.87 14.54
N ILE A 51 -0.20 -19.04 14.03
CA ILE A 51 1.01 -19.12 13.19
C ILE A 51 0.76 -18.46 11.83
N ALA A 52 -0.40 -18.72 11.24
CA ALA A 52 -0.80 -18.11 9.99
C ALA A 52 -1.05 -16.59 10.16
N LEU A 53 -1.61 -16.17 11.28
CA LEU A 53 -1.77 -14.75 11.62
C LEU A 53 -0.43 -14.02 11.75
N ASP A 54 0.54 -14.61 12.46
CA ASP A 54 1.90 -14.06 12.55
C ASP A 54 2.56 -13.95 11.16
N GLY A 55 2.35 -14.97 10.31
CA GLY A 55 2.80 -14.94 8.92
C GLY A 55 2.17 -13.81 8.11
N LEU A 56 0.88 -13.53 8.32
CA LEU A 56 0.16 -12.43 7.67
C LEU A 56 0.68 -11.06 8.14
N LEU A 57 0.91 -10.89 9.44
CA LEU A 57 1.47 -9.65 10.01
C LEU A 57 2.85 -9.35 9.40
N LEU A 58 3.71 -10.35 9.28
CA LEU A 58 5.02 -10.19 8.65
C LEU A 58 4.93 -9.79 7.17
N GLN A 59 3.89 -10.22 6.44
CA GLN A 59 3.64 -9.76 5.07
C GLN A 59 3.14 -8.32 5.03
N LYS A 60 2.33 -7.89 6.01
CA LYS A 60 1.90 -6.48 6.15
C LYS A 60 3.11 -5.60 6.42
N ASP A 61 4.02 -5.98 7.31
CA ASP A 61 5.24 -5.24 7.61
C ASP A 61 6.10 -5.01 6.36
N ARG A 62 6.34 -6.07 5.57
CA ARG A 62 7.06 -5.96 4.28
C ARG A 62 6.33 -5.03 3.30
N CYS A 63 5.00 -5.06 3.30
CA CYS A 63 4.21 -4.15 2.48
C CYS A 63 4.41 -2.69 2.91
N PHE A 64 4.49 -2.40 4.20
CA PHE A 64 4.80 -1.07 4.72
C PHE A 64 6.22 -0.63 4.38
N GLU A 65 7.23 -1.51 4.47
CA GLU A 65 8.59 -1.19 4.04
C GLU A 65 8.67 -0.83 2.55
N GLU A 66 7.93 -1.55 1.69
CA GLU A 66 7.80 -1.19 0.27
C GLU A 66 7.09 0.15 0.09
N MET A 67 6.04 0.42 0.88
CA MET A 67 5.30 1.68 0.82
C MET A 67 6.19 2.87 1.16
N GLN A 68 6.96 2.80 2.26
CA GLN A 68 7.88 3.86 2.67
C GLN A 68 8.91 4.22 1.59
N LYS A 69 9.37 3.22 0.81
CA LYS A 69 10.28 3.47 -0.32
C LYS A 69 9.58 4.24 -1.44
N VAL A 70 8.32 3.92 -1.72
CA VAL A 70 7.51 4.63 -2.72
C VAL A 70 7.21 6.04 -2.26
N ASP A 71 6.83 6.23 -1.00
CA ASP A 71 6.53 7.56 -0.42
C ASP A 71 7.76 8.46 -0.49
N SER A 72 8.95 7.97 -0.14
CA SER A 72 10.20 8.73 -0.27
C SER A 72 10.51 9.12 -1.72
N LEU A 73 10.15 8.29 -2.70
CA LEU A 73 10.31 8.62 -4.12
C LEU A 73 9.28 9.65 -4.59
N LEU A 74 8.03 9.56 -4.10
CA LEU A 74 6.98 10.54 -4.38
C LEU A 74 7.34 11.91 -3.81
N GLU A 75 7.80 12.00 -2.55
CA GLU A 75 8.26 13.24 -1.93
C GLU A 75 9.38 13.91 -2.75
N LYS A 76 10.37 13.11 -3.19
CA LYS A 76 11.43 13.58 -4.08
C LYS A 76 10.88 14.08 -5.41
N TRP A 77 9.89 13.39 -5.97
CA TRP A 77 9.26 13.80 -7.23
C TRP A 77 8.56 15.14 -7.07
N TYR A 78 7.69 15.30 -6.06
CA TYR A 78 6.97 16.56 -5.79
C TYR A 78 7.90 17.73 -5.48
N THR A 79 9.06 17.47 -4.85
CA THR A 79 10.06 18.51 -4.61
C THR A 79 10.79 18.93 -5.91
N GLN A 80 10.91 18.03 -6.89
CA GLN A 80 11.65 18.27 -8.14
C GLN A 80 10.78 18.85 -9.25
N PHE A 81 9.48 18.53 -9.26
CA PHE A 81 8.55 18.90 -10.32
C PHE A 81 7.40 19.70 -9.72
N ASP A 82 7.41 21.01 -9.97
CA ASP A 82 6.35 21.93 -9.57
C ASP A 82 5.29 22.02 -10.68
N ARG A 83 4.37 21.05 -10.70
CA ARG A 83 3.23 21.05 -11.63
C ARG A 83 2.00 20.37 -11.04
N ASP A 84 0.85 20.75 -11.58
CA ASP A 84 -0.42 20.09 -11.29
C ASP A 84 -0.47 18.65 -11.83
N LEU A 85 -1.27 17.82 -11.17
CA LEU A 85 -1.56 16.46 -11.58
C LEU A 85 -2.36 16.43 -12.89
N LYS A 86 -1.97 15.53 -13.79
CA LYS A 86 -2.73 15.24 -15.01
C LYS A 86 -4.03 14.50 -14.64
N PRO A 87 -5.08 14.53 -15.49
CA PRO A 87 -6.35 13.90 -15.18
C PRO A 87 -6.25 12.41 -14.80
N ASP A 88 -5.35 11.65 -15.43
CA ASP A 88 -5.11 10.25 -15.11
C ASP A 88 -4.37 10.05 -13.78
N GLU A 89 -3.52 10.99 -13.38
CA GLU A 89 -2.86 11.00 -12.07
C GLU A 89 -3.85 11.40 -10.96
N GLN A 90 -4.77 12.34 -11.22
CA GLN A 90 -5.85 12.71 -10.30
C GLN A 90 -6.80 11.53 -10.02
N ILE A 91 -7.17 10.77 -11.05
CA ILE A 91 -7.99 9.55 -10.89
C ILE A 91 -7.26 8.53 -10.00
N LEU A 92 -5.95 8.38 -10.17
CA LEU A 92 -5.15 7.50 -9.33
C LEU A 92 -5.13 8.02 -7.88
N GLU A 93 -4.92 9.31 -7.66
CA GLU A 93 -4.93 9.91 -6.32
C GLU A 93 -6.26 9.67 -5.60
N GLN A 94 -7.40 9.89 -6.27
CA GLN A 94 -8.71 9.57 -5.70
C GLN A 94 -8.84 8.08 -5.37
N THR A 95 -8.37 7.21 -6.26
CA THR A 95 -8.38 5.75 -6.03
C THR A 95 -7.53 5.37 -4.80
N LEU A 96 -6.40 6.05 -4.60
CA LEU A 96 -5.54 5.84 -3.42
C LEU A 96 -6.25 6.26 -2.14
N GLN A 97 -6.94 7.42 -2.14
CA GLN A 97 -7.74 7.89 -1.00
C GLN A 97 -8.84 6.89 -0.64
N ASP A 98 -9.60 6.43 -1.63
CA ASP A 98 -10.68 5.45 -1.43
C ASP A 98 -10.14 4.12 -0.86
N LEU A 99 -8.95 3.69 -1.30
CA LEU A 99 -8.31 2.48 -0.78
C LEU A 99 -7.86 2.67 0.68
N LEU A 100 -7.27 3.81 1.01
CA LEU A 100 -6.85 4.13 2.38
C LEU A 100 -8.04 4.15 3.35
N GLU A 101 -9.16 4.75 2.95
CA GLU A 101 -10.38 4.75 3.75
C GLU A 101 -10.88 3.32 4.01
N LYS A 102 -10.93 2.48 2.98
CA LYS A 102 -11.35 1.07 3.12
C LYS A 102 -10.43 0.28 4.05
N ILE A 103 -9.12 0.49 3.95
CA ILE A 103 -8.13 -0.15 4.83
C ILE A 103 -8.37 0.31 6.27
N LEU A 104 -8.50 1.62 6.51
CA LEU A 104 -8.73 2.18 7.82
C LEU A 104 -9.98 1.58 8.48
N LEU A 105 -11.10 1.53 7.74
CA LEU A 105 -12.34 0.92 8.22
C LEU A 105 -12.16 -0.57 8.55
N SER A 106 -11.48 -1.31 7.68
CA SER A 106 -11.19 -2.75 7.89
C SER A 106 -10.38 -3.00 9.15
N GLU A 107 -9.34 -2.19 9.42
CA GLU A 107 -8.52 -2.33 10.63
C GLU A 107 -9.28 -1.96 11.90
N GLN A 108 -10.08 -0.87 11.86
CA GLN A 108 -10.91 -0.47 12.99
C GLN A 108 -11.96 -1.54 13.34
N ASP A 109 -12.53 -2.19 12.33
CA ASP A 109 -13.51 -3.25 12.56
C ASP A 109 -12.86 -4.52 13.12
N PHE A 110 -11.64 -4.85 12.68
CA PHE A 110 -10.88 -5.96 13.25
C PHE A 110 -10.54 -5.71 14.73
N GLU A 111 -10.09 -4.50 15.07
CA GLU A 111 -9.81 -4.11 16.47
C GLU A 111 -11.05 -4.28 17.36
N LYS A 112 -12.24 -3.91 16.87
CA LYS A 112 -13.51 -4.12 17.60
C LYS A 112 -13.82 -5.59 17.83
N VAL A 113 -13.57 -6.46 16.84
CA VAL A 113 -13.80 -7.91 16.96
C VAL A 113 -12.87 -8.51 18.02
N VAL A 114 -11.56 -8.28 17.90
CA VAL A 114 -10.56 -8.77 18.87
C VAL A 114 -10.82 -8.21 20.28
N GLY A 115 -11.21 -6.94 20.38
CA GLY A 115 -11.55 -6.31 21.66
C GLY A 115 -12.79 -6.91 22.34
N ARG A 116 -13.77 -7.41 21.57
CA ARG A 116 -14.94 -8.12 22.10
C ARG A 116 -14.58 -9.53 22.56
N GLU A 117 -13.76 -10.25 21.80
CA GLU A 117 -13.28 -11.59 22.18
C GLU A 117 -12.51 -11.55 23.49
N LYS A 118 -11.59 -10.58 23.67
CA LYS A 118 -10.85 -10.40 24.93
C LYS A 118 -11.76 -10.17 26.15
N LYS A 119 -12.87 -9.46 25.96
CA LYS A 119 -13.86 -9.20 27.03
C LYS A 119 -14.77 -10.40 27.33
N ALA A 120 -14.95 -11.31 26.38
CA ALA A 120 -15.78 -12.51 26.55
C ALA A 120 -15.03 -13.67 27.24
N VAL A 121 -13.69 -13.63 27.25
CA VAL A 121 -12.82 -14.67 27.83
C VAL A 121 -12.32 -14.29 29.25
N SER A 122 -12.65 -13.09 29.76
CA SER A 122 -12.42 -12.67 31.16
C SER A 122 -13.65 -12.88 32.02
#